data_AF-A0A317JDP5-F1
#
_entry.id   AF-A0A317JDP5-F1
#
_cell.length_a   1.000
_cell.length_b   1.000
_cell.length_c   1.000
_cell.angle_alpha   90.00
_cell.angle_beta   90.00
_cell.angle_gamma   90.00
#
_symmetry.space_group_name_H-M   'P 1'
#
loop_
_entity.id
_entity.type
_entity.pdbx_description
1 polymer ?
#
loop_
_entity_poly.entity_id
_entity_poly.type
_entity_poly.pdbx_seq_one_letter_code
_entity_poly.pdbx_strand_id
1 'polypeptide(L)'
;MLIKDQGGKPNFPTLQERNLGNEEDIKQDIRSAGFNPIIISLASNSLEVLRKQLLKSGSAIVSLMDPQAKGHSIVVDEVSEDLSQIRLRDPYHGWEITVSAEAFQSRWTSLDCKIIQIGNEVSISKKDHPCKKALKPRGNVFEEKAKRSF
;
A
#
# COMPACT_ATOMS: atom_id res chain seq x y z
N MET A 1 7.46 -1.71 13.57
CA MET A 1 6.18 -2.40 13.86
C MET A 1 5.77 -3.29 12.70
N LEU A 2 5.55 -2.74 11.49
CA LEU A 2 5.17 -3.51 10.29
C LEU A 2 6.00 -4.80 10.04
N ILE A 3 7.33 -4.73 10.16
CA ILE A 3 8.22 -5.90 10.02
C ILE A 3 7.83 -7.04 10.98
N LYS A 4 7.48 -6.72 12.23
CA LYS A 4 7.07 -7.74 13.22
C LYS A 4 5.71 -8.32 12.88
N ASP A 5 4.78 -7.49 12.40
CA ASP A 5 3.42 -7.92 12.04
C ASP A 5 3.46 -8.98 10.90
N GLN A 6 4.48 -8.89 10.04
CA GLN A 6 4.76 -9.87 8.98
C GLN A 6 5.67 -11.04 9.43
N GLY A 7 5.89 -11.20 10.74
CA GLY A 7 6.72 -12.28 11.29
C GLY A 7 8.23 -12.08 11.12
N GLY A 8 8.67 -10.94 10.59
CA GLY A 8 10.08 -10.60 10.45
C GLY A 8 10.74 -10.13 11.73
N LYS A 9 12.06 -9.97 11.67
CA LYS A 9 12.89 -9.51 12.80
C LYS A 9 13.51 -8.15 12.47
N PRO A 10 13.01 -7.04 13.06
CA PRO A 10 13.63 -5.73 12.88
C PRO A 10 15.05 -5.72 13.48
N ASN A 11 15.97 -5.01 12.83
CA ASN A 11 17.28 -4.74 13.40
C ASN A 11 17.17 -3.57 14.41
N PHE A 12 16.80 -3.90 15.65
CA PHE A 12 16.56 -2.90 16.70
C PHE A 12 17.78 -1.99 16.99
N PRO A 13 19.03 -2.49 17.07
CA PRO A 13 20.19 -1.61 17.25
C PRO A 13 20.26 -0.50 16.20
N THR A 14 20.14 -0.84 14.92
CA THR A 14 20.23 0.13 13.82
C THR A 14 19.02 1.08 13.79
N LEU A 15 17.85 0.65 14.29
CA LEU A 15 16.68 1.52 14.44
C LEU A 15 16.85 2.50 15.61
N GLN A 16 17.45 2.08 16.72
CA GLN A 16 17.69 2.93 17.89
C GLN A 16 18.72 4.03 17.62
N GLU A 17 19.75 3.73 16.84
CA GLU A 17 20.79 4.70 16.46
C GLU A 17 20.26 5.80 15.54
N ARG A 18 19.23 5.50 14.73
CA ARG A 18 18.61 6.44 13.79
C ARG A 18 17.34 7.05 14.39
N ASN A 19 17.54 8.00 15.31
CA ASN A 19 16.44 8.84 15.78
C ASN A 19 16.01 9.79 14.64
N LEU A 20 14.78 9.64 14.11
CA LEU A 20 14.23 10.34 12.93
C LEU A 20 14.62 9.76 11.54
N GLY A 21 14.52 8.44 11.35
CA GLY A 21 14.70 7.83 10.02
C GLY A 21 13.79 8.44 8.94
N ASN A 22 14.35 8.65 7.75
CA ASN A 22 13.61 9.17 6.58
C ASN A 22 13.00 8.05 5.72
N GLU A 23 12.34 8.40 4.62
CA GLU A 23 11.72 7.43 3.69
C GLU A 23 12.72 6.35 3.19
N GLU A 24 13.96 6.74 2.88
CA GLU A 24 15.00 5.79 2.43
C GLU A 24 15.47 4.86 3.55
N ASP A 25 15.58 5.37 4.77
CA ASP A 25 15.87 4.54 5.95
C ASP A 25 14.80 3.48 6.15
N ILE A 26 13.52 3.88 6.11
CA ILE A 26 12.38 2.97 6.27
C ILE A 26 12.40 1.89 5.18
N LYS A 27 12.64 2.26 3.92
CA LYS A 27 12.76 1.29 2.82
C LYS A 27 13.90 0.32 3.06
N GLN A 28 15.06 0.82 3.48
CA GLN A 28 16.22 -0.01 3.73
C GLN A 28 15.98 -0.99 4.88
N ASP A 29 15.25 -0.59 5.91
CA ASP A 29 14.89 -1.45 7.03
C ASP A 29 13.94 -2.56 6.63
N ILE A 30 12.93 -2.24 5.82
CA ILE A 30 12.01 -3.22 5.25
C ILE A 30 12.79 -4.23 4.39
N ARG A 31 13.68 -3.77 3.50
CA ARG A 31 14.52 -4.65 2.67
C ARG A 31 15.47 -5.52 3.48
N SER A 32 16.11 -4.94 4.49
CA SER A 32 17.07 -5.65 5.36
C SER A 32 16.36 -6.73 6.19
N ALA A 33 15.07 -6.55 6.47
CA ALA A 33 14.23 -7.57 7.09
C ALA A 33 13.71 -8.64 6.09
N GLY A 34 14.09 -8.58 4.81
CA GLY A 34 13.72 -9.55 3.79
C GLY A 34 12.39 -9.27 3.09
N PHE A 35 11.85 -8.06 3.20
CA PHE A 35 10.58 -7.67 2.59
C PHE A 35 10.75 -6.64 1.48
N ASN A 36 9.73 -6.50 0.63
CA ASN A 36 9.70 -5.47 -0.41
C ASN A 36 8.95 -4.22 0.07
N PRO A 37 9.58 -3.04 0.19
CA PRO A 37 8.87 -1.81 0.51
C PRO A 37 8.07 -1.32 -0.71
N ILE A 38 6.81 -0.95 -0.49
CA ILE A 38 5.95 -0.31 -1.48
C ILE A 38 5.65 1.12 -1.01
N ILE A 39 5.84 2.09 -1.91
CA ILE A 39 5.48 3.49 -1.68
C ILE A 39 4.39 3.85 -2.67
N ILE A 40 3.32 4.45 -2.15
CA ILE A 40 2.15 4.82 -2.95
C ILE A 40 1.81 6.26 -2.63
N SER A 41 1.75 7.10 -3.67
CA SER A 41 1.16 8.43 -3.58
C SER A 41 -0.35 8.31 -3.75
N LEU A 42 -1.09 8.77 -2.75
CA LEU A 42 -2.54 8.86 -2.78
C LEU A 42 -2.96 10.29 -3.10
N ALA A 43 -4.12 10.44 -3.73
CA ALA A 43 -4.76 11.75 -3.81
C ALA A 43 -5.14 12.22 -2.39
N SER A 44 -4.94 13.51 -2.11
CA SER A 44 -5.30 14.10 -0.82
C SER A 44 -6.78 13.83 -0.49
N ASN A 45 -7.06 13.62 0.80
CA ASN A 45 -8.40 13.35 1.34
C ASN A 45 -9.09 12.08 0.81
N SER A 46 -8.38 11.15 0.17
CA SER A 46 -8.99 9.94 -0.38
C SER A 46 -8.98 8.76 0.61
N LEU A 47 -9.82 8.84 1.65
CA LEU A 47 -9.97 7.74 2.63
C LEU A 47 -10.44 6.44 1.98
N GLU A 48 -11.26 6.52 0.93
CA GLU A 48 -11.68 5.34 0.17
C GLU A 48 -10.50 4.61 -0.48
N VAL A 49 -9.57 5.36 -1.08
CA VAL A 49 -8.39 4.77 -1.72
C VAL A 49 -7.43 4.24 -0.65
N LEU A 50 -7.27 4.95 0.47
CA LEU A 50 -6.52 4.45 1.61
C LEU A 50 -7.11 3.13 2.11
N ARG A 51 -8.42 3.04 2.35
CA ARG A 51 -9.10 1.81 2.78
C ARG A 51 -8.85 0.66 1.81
N LYS A 52 -9.06 0.88 0.51
CA LYS A 52 -8.81 -0.14 -0.54
C LYS A 52 -7.37 -0.64 -0.48
N GLN A 53 -6.42 0.27 -0.25
CA GLN A 53 -5.01 -0.07 -0.20
C GLN A 53 -4.60 -0.81 1.08
N LEU A 54 -5.20 -0.46 2.23
CA LEU A 54 -5.01 -1.17 3.49
C LEU A 54 -5.61 -2.58 3.44
N LEU A 55 -6.80 -2.75 2.86
CA LEU A 55 -7.41 -4.08 2.66
C LEU A 55 -6.56 -4.97 1.74
N LYS A 56 -5.90 -4.37 0.74
CA LYS A 56 -5.07 -5.11 -0.23
C LYS A 56 -3.71 -5.52 0.35
N SER A 57 -3.04 -4.62 1.05
CA SER A 57 -1.61 -4.78 1.39
C SER A 57 -1.32 -4.70 2.89
N GLY A 58 -2.36 -4.62 3.72
CA GLY A 58 -2.24 -4.48 5.17
C GLY A 58 -1.89 -3.07 5.63
N SER A 59 -1.44 -2.94 6.87
CA SER A 59 -1.14 -1.67 7.51
C SER A 59 -0.08 -0.84 6.78
N ALA A 60 -0.20 0.49 6.87
CA ALA A 60 0.69 1.43 6.20
C ALA A 60 1.28 2.45 7.17
N ILE A 61 2.54 2.85 6.96
CA ILE A 61 3.12 4.04 7.59
C ILE A 61 2.58 5.27 6.86
N VAL A 62 2.11 6.23 7.64
CA VAL A 62 1.58 7.51 7.14
C VAL A 62 2.24 8.65 7.91
N SER A 63 2.66 9.67 7.18
CA SER A 63 3.13 10.92 7.77
C SER A 63 1.96 11.88 7.94
N LEU A 64 1.74 12.32 9.17
CA LEU A 64 0.83 13.40 9.54
C LEU A 64 1.61 14.70 9.68
N MET A 65 0.94 15.82 9.42
CA MET A 65 1.46 17.15 9.74
C MET A 65 0.73 17.68 10.96
N ASP A 66 1.46 17.90 12.05
CA ASP A 66 0.97 18.66 13.19
C ASP A 66 1.49 20.11 13.10
N PRO A 67 0.62 21.13 13.07
CA PRO A 67 1.04 22.53 13.04
C PRO A 67 1.95 22.94 14.21
N GLN A 68 1.84 22.26 15.36
CA GLN A 68 2.60 22.53 16.58
C GLN A 68 3.77 21.55 16.76
N ALA A 69 3.60 20.28 16.38
CA ALA A 69 4.57 19.22 16.63
C ALA A 69 5.42 18.79 15.41
N LYS A 70 5.27 19.49 14.26
CA LYS A 70 5.92 19.14 12.97
C LYS A 70 5.43 17.76 12.46
N GLY A 71 6.16 17.18 11.50
CA GLY A 71 5.80 15.89 10.90
C GLY A 71 5.85 14.75 11.91
N HIS A 72 4.81 13.92 11.95
CA HIS A 72 4.69 12.76 12.82
C HIS A 72 4.39 11.50 12.01
N SER A 73 5.04 10.38 12.33
CA SER A 73 4.82 9.11 11.61
C SER A 73 4.00 8.15 12.46
N ILE A 74 2.89 7.69 11.91
CA ILE A 74 2.00 6.70 12.53
C ILE A 74 1.82 5.50 11.62
N VAL A 75 1.27 4.42 12.16
CA VAL A 75 0.83 3.26 11.38
C VAL A 75 -0.70 3.28 11.31
N VAL A 76 -1.27 3.30 10.11
CA VAL A 76 -2.70 3.13 9.91
C VAL A 76 -2.96 1.67 9.59
N ASP A 77 -3.81 1.03 10.38
CA ASP A 77 -4.15 -0.38 10.21
C ASP A 77 -5.45 -0.55 9.42
N GLU A 78 -6.43 0.31 9.69
CA GLU A 78 -7.78 0.16 9.15
C GLU A 78 -8.50 1.50 9.07
N VAL A 79 -9.31 1.66 8.01
CA VAL A 79 -10.35 2.69 7.90
C VAL A 79 -11.67 1.93 7.93
N SER A 80 -12.67 2.33 8.72
CA SER A 80 -13.95 1.62 8.83
C SER A 80 -14.74 1.59 7.52
N GLU A 81 -15.73 0.69 7.42
CA GLU A 81 -16.52 0.51 6.19
C GLU A 81 -17.34 1.72 5.80
N ASP A 82 -17.91 2.39 6.79
CA ASP A 82 -18.64 3.65 6.66
C ASP A 82 -17.71 4.88 6.55
N LEU A 83 -16.39 4.65 6.53
CA LEU A 83 -15.34 5.67 6.44
C LEU A 83 -15.34 6.69 7.59
N SER A 84 -15.98 6.40 8.71
CA SER A 84 -16.13 7.33 9.83
C SER A 84 -15.02 7.23 10.89
N GLN A 85 -14.33 6.10 10.95
CA GLN A 85 -13.33 5.77 11.98
C GLN A 85 -12.05 5.22 11.35
N ILE A 86 -10.93 5.45 12.03
CA ILE A 86 -9.60 5.00 11.59
C ILE A 86 -8.88 4.41 12.78
N ARG A 87 -8.47 3.14 12.67
CA ARG A 87 -7.64 2.46 13.66
C ARG A 87 -6.18 2.65 13.28
N LEU A 88 -5.40 3.19 14.21
CA LEU A 88 -4.00 3.51 14.03
C LEU A 88 -3.18 3.14 15.25
N ARG A 89 -1.87 2.96 15.03
CA ARG A 89 -0.87 2.76 16.06
C ARG A 89 0.13 3.91 16.01
N ASP A 90 0.40 4.49 17.18
CA ASP A 90 1.41 5.54 17.34
C ASP A 90 2.67 4.94 17.98
N PRO A 91 3.76 4.75 17.23
CA PRO A 91 4.99 4.17 17.77
C PRO A 91 5.67 5.06 18.82
N TYR A 92 5.47 6.38 18.77
CA TYR A 92 6.09 7.32 19.70
C TYR A 92 5.48 7.20 21.10
N HIS A 93 4.16 7.06 21.16
CA HIS A 93 3.42 6.93 22.43
C HIS A 93 3.16 5.48 22.84
N GLY A 94 3.43 4.51 21.95
CA GLY A 94 3.12 3.09 22.19
C GLY A 94 1.62 2.80 22.22
N TRP A 95 0.82 3.62 21.51
CA TRP A 95 -0.64 3.54 21.52
C TRP A 95 -1.18 2.74 20.34
N GLU A 96 -2.32 2.10 20.57
CA GLU A 96 -3.25 1.64 19.53
C GLU A 96 -4.60 2.28 19.83
N ILE A 97 -5.09 3.13 18.90
CA ILE A 97 -6.29 3.93 19.10
C ILE A 97 -7.16 3.93 17.86
N THR A 98 -8.44 4.21 18.06
CA THR A 98 -9.37 4.52 16.99
C THR A 98 -9.74 6.00 17.09
N VAL A 99 -9.67 6.71 15.98
CA VAL A 99 -9.99 8.14 15.89
C VAL A 99 -11.06 8.37 14.83
N SER A 100 -11.74 9.51 14.89
CA SER A 100 -12.63 9.90 13.80
C SER A 100 -11.85 10.19 12.52
N ALA A 101 -12.48 9.90 11.38
CA ALA A 101 -11.97 10.22 10.06
C ALA A 101 -11.64 11.72 9.92
N GLU A 102 -12.50 12.58 10.45
CA GLU A 102 -12.30 14.03 10.47
C GLU A 102 -11.01 14.42 11.22
N ALA A 103 -10.78 13.88 12.42
CA ALA A 103 -9.60 14.18 13.20
C ALA A 103 -8.32 13.75 12.47
N PHE A 104 -8.32 12.57 11.86
CA PHE A 104 -7.20 12.08 11.06
C PHE A 104 -6.97 12.94 9.80
N GLN A 105 -8.01 13.20 9.01
CA GLN A 105 -7.90 13.99 7.78
C GLN A 105 -7.45 15.43 8.04
N SER A 106 -7.82 16.01 9.18
CA SER A 106 -7.34 17.35 9.59
C SER A 106 -5.81 17.43 9.70
N ARG A 107 -5.14 16.29 9.93
CA ARG A 107 -3.67 16.18 10.07
C ARG A 107 -3.01 15.51 8.88
N TRP A 108 -3.75 14.75 8.09
CA TRP A 108 -3.28 14.09 6.88
C TRP A 108 -3.49 14.98 5.64
N THR A 109 -2.97 16.21 5.70
CA THR A 109 -3.23 17.27 4.72
C THR A 109 -2.06 17.57 3.80
N SER A 110 -0.97 16.78 3.84
CA SER A 110 0.20 17.05 3.00
C SER A 110 -0.15 16.91 1.51
N LEU A 111 0.43 17.81 0.71
CA LEU A 111 0.44 17.74 -0.77
C LEU A 111 1.05 16.42 -1.27
N ASP A 112 1.85 15.76 -0.44
CA ASP A 112 2.36 14.41 -0.64
C ASP A 112 1.70 13.43 0.34
N CYS A 113 0.49 12.97 0.03
CA CYS A 113 -0.19 11.89 0.75
C CYS A 113 0.46 10.55 0.37
N LYS A 114 1.74 10.37 0.73
CA LYS A 114 2.48 9.13 0.53
C LYS A 114 2.24 8.20 1.70
N ILE A 115 2.10 6.92 1.37
CA ILE A 115 2.06 5.84 2.35
C ILE A 115 3.15 4.82 2.03
N ILE A 116 3.71 4.20 3.07
CA ILE A 116 4.73 3.16 2.94
C ILE A 116 4.19 1.86 3.53
N GLN A 117 4.23 0.78 2.75
CA GLN A 117 3.75 -0.55 3.15
C GLN A 117 4.81 -1.62 2.89
N ILE A 118 4.63 -2.77 3.54
CA ILE A 118 5.32 -3.99 3.14
C ILE A 118 4.49 -4.64 2.04
N GLY A 119 5.14 -4.94 0.92
CA GLY A 119 4.52 -5.65 -0.19
C GLY A 119 4.25 -7.10 0.17
N ASN A 120 3.00 -7.52 0.02
CA ASN A 120 2.64 -8.92 0.06
C ASN A 120 3.17 -9.58 -1.22
N GLU A 121 4.18 -10.44 -1.09
CA GLU A 121 4.39 -11.47 -2.11
C GLU A 121 3.21 -12.42 -2.02
N VAL A 122 2.25 -12.29 -2.93
CA VAL A 122 1.39 -13.44 -3.24
C VAL A 122 2.37 -14.51 -3.73
N SER A 123 2.67 -15.49 -2.89
CA SER A 123 3.40 -16.68 -3.31
C SER A 123 2.56 -17.33 -4.40
N ILE A 124 2.84 -17.00 -5.66
CA ILE A 124 2.35 -17.81 -6.77
C ILE A 124 3.11 -19.12 -6.63
N SER A 125 2.54 -20.05 -5.87
CA SER A 125 2.92 -21.45 -5.91
C SER A 125 2.86 -21.86 -7.39
N LYS A 126 4.01 -22.08 -8.00
CA LYS A 126 4.14 -22.71 -9.32
C LYS A 126 3.74 -24.18 -9.20
N LYS A 127 2.48 -24.47 -8.92
CA LYS A 127 1.86 -25.79 -9.08
C LYS A 127 0.39 -25.57 -9.33
N ASP A 128 0.05 -25.32 -10.59
CA ASP A 128 -1.16 -25.84 -11.21
C ASP A 128 -1.00 -25.74 -12.73
N HIS A 129 -0.46 -26.81 -13.31
CA HIS A 129 -0.90 -27.28 -14.61
C HIS A 129 -1.81 -28.47 -14.33
N PRO A 130 -3.02 -28.48 -14.91
CA PRO A 130 -3.19 -29.40 -16.01
C PRO A 130 -4.04 -28.87 -17.19
N CYS A 131 -3.53 -29.21 -18.38
CA CYS A 131 -4.25 -29.86 -19.49
C CYS A 131 -5.23 -29.07 -20.39
N LYS A 132 -4.71 -28.76 -21.59
CA LYS A 132 -5.27 -28.89 -22.96
C LYS A 132 -6.80 -29.10 -23.12
N LYS A 133 -7.44 -28.30 -23.99
CA LYS A 133 -7.64 -28.58 -25.43
C LYS A 133 -8.53 -27.53 -26.14
N ALA A 134 -8.08 -27.18 -27.35
CA ALA A 134 -8.83 -26.92 -28.59
C ALA A 134 -9.73 -25.67 -28.71
N LEU A 135 -9.38 -24.83 -29.69
CA LEU A 135 -10.27 -24.43 -30.78
C LEU A 135 -9.43 -23.90 -31.95
N LYS A 136 -9.56 -24.55 -33.13
CA LYS A 136 -9.01 -24.09 -34.41
C LYS A 136 -9.89 -22.96 -34.97
N PRO A 137 -9.34 -21.90 -35.57
CA PRO A 137 -10.07 -21.15 -36.59
C PRO A 137 -9.81 -21.76 -37.97
N ARG A 138 -10.89 -22.16 -38.64
CA ARG A 138 -10.94 -22.48 -40.07
C ARG A 138 -10.69 -21.19 -40.85
N GLY A 139 -9.87 -21.26 -41.90
CA GLY A 139 -9.77 -20.20 -42.88
C GLY A 139 -11.08 -20.05 -43.66
N ASN A 140 -11.30 -18.86 -44.22
CA ASN A 140 -11.79 -18.74 -45.58
C ASN A 140 -11.34 -17.43 -46.20
N VAL A 141 -10.72 -17.60 -47.36
CA VAL A 141 -10.37 -16.62 -48.38
C VAL A 141 -11.67 -16.12 -49.01
N PHE A 142 -11.81 -14.80 -49.24
CA PHE A 142 -12.55 -14.27 -50.38
C PHE A 142 -11.99 -12.88 -50.74
N GLU A 143 -11.17 -12.86 -51.79
CA GLU A 143 -11.02 -11.71 -52.68
C GLU A 143 -12.31 -11.57 -53.50
N GLU A 144 -12.83 -10.35 -53.67
CA GLU A 144 -13.55 -10.02 -54.90
C GLU A 144 -13.34 -8.54 -55.27
N LYS A 145 -12.87 -8.34 -56.51
CA LYS A 145 -12.63 -7.05 -57.16
C LYS A 145 -13.85 -6.65 -57.99
N ALA A 146 -14.20 -5.37 -57.87
CA ALA A 146 -14.54 -4.42 -58.94
C ALA A 146 -15.87 -4.52 -59.73
N LYS A 147 -16.63 -3.41 -59.76
CA LYS A 147 -16.95 -2.53 -60.93
C LYS A 147 -18.35 -1.87 -60.86
N ARG A 148 -18.38 -0.53 -61.07
CA ARG A 148 -19.27 0.32 -61.94
C ARG A 148 -20.81 0.17 -61.80
N SER A 149 -21.70 1.16 -61.94
CA SER A 149 -21.76 2.53 -62.49
C SER A 149 -22.96 3.23 -61.83
N PHE A 150 -22.99 4.58 -61.81
CA PHE A 150 -23.93 5.42 -62.56
C PHE A 150 -23.40 6.85 -62.57
#